data_AF-A0A0C2N368-F1
#
_entry.id   AF-A0A0C2N368-F1
#
_cell.length_a   1.000
_cell.length_b   1.000
_cell.length_c   1.000
_cell.angle_alpha   90.00
_cell.angle_beta   90.00
_cell.angle_gamma   90.00
#
_symmetry.space_group_name_H-M   'P 1'
#
loop_
_entity.id
_entity.type
_entity.pdbx_description
1 polymer ?
#
loop_
_entity_poly.entity_id
_entity_poly.type
_entity_poly.pdbx_seq_one_letter_code
_entity_poly.pdbx_strand_id
1 'polypeptide(L)'
;MYDAIIGQDILQEYKAIIDFENNFKLKFAENFIKPCDLINTINMCHPSYDNIEEYLFSKYPGVKSNGFMDNGLTNLTSHTIKLTSNKAIKVKPYRISIHLADVMEKQISEMLSSKVIRPSNSPYASPCILVAKKRRRPSFMRRFS
;
A
#
# COMPACT_ATOMS: atom_id res chain seq x y z
N MET A 1 17.82 -21.68 -8.65
CA MET A 1 18.93 -20.83 -9.14
C MET A 1 18.33 -19.44 -9.27
N TYR A 2 18.69 -18.53 -8.37
CA TYR A 2 18.09 -17.19 -8.32
C TYR A 2 19.09 -16.20 -8.87
N ASP A 3 18.66 -15.40 -9.84
CA ASP A 3 19.45 -14.28 -10.34
C ASP A 3 19.24 -13.09 -9.39
N ALA A 4 20.32 -12.60 -8.80
CA ALA A 4 20.29 -11.43 -7.93
C ALA A 4 20.59 -10.17 -8.76
N ILE A 5 19.71 -9.18 -8.70
CA ILE A 5 19.93 -7.86 -9.27
C ILE A 5 20.50 -6.97 -8.18
N ILE A 6 21.70 -6.43 -8.39
CA ILE A 6 22.39 -5.55 -7.44
C ILE A 6 22.34 -4.12 -7.99
N GLY A 7 21.91 -3.17 -7.16
CA GLY A 7 21.87 -1.75 -7.51
C GLY A 7 23.26 -1.13 -7.58
N GLN A 8 23.40 -0.07 -8.39
CA GLN A 8 24.65 0.69 -8.54
C GLN A 8 25.16 1.24 -7.21
N ASP A 9 24.24 1.68 -6.35
CA ASP A 9 24.51 2.26 -5.04
C ASP A 9 25.33 1.31 -4.17
N ILE A 10 24.97 0.01 -4.20
CA ILE A 10 25.65 -1.05 -3.47
C ILE A 10 27.05 -1.30 -4.03
N LEU A 11 27.21 -1.26 -5.36
CA LEU A 11 28.52 -1.44 -5.99
C LEU A 11 29.49 -0.30 -5.61
N GLN A 12 28.98 0.93 -5.48
CA GLN A 12 29.79 2.08 -5.07
C GLN A 12 30.16 2.03 -3.59
N GLU A 13 29.21 1.68 -2.72
CA GLU A 13 29.42 1.56 -1.27
C GLU A 13 30.55 0.56 -0.94
N TYR A 14 30.53 -0.59 -1.61
CA TYR A 14 31.51 -1.65 -1.39
C TYR A 14 32.73 -1.59 -2.32
N LYS A 15 32.88 -0.52 -3.11
CA LYS A 15 33.95 -0.34 -4.09
C LYS A 15 34.18 -1.60 -4.94
N ALA A 16 33.09 -2.19 -5.42
CA ALA A 16 33.11 -3.38 -6.24
C ALA A 16 33.58 -3.04 -7.66
N ILE A 17 34.45 -3.87 -8.22
CA ILE A 17 34.98 -3.75 -9.58
C ILE A 17 34.45 -4.93 -10.39
N ILE A 18 33.81 -4.63 -11.52
CA ILE A 18 33.32 -5.66 -12.47
C ILE A 18 34.40 -5.86 -13.53
N ASP A 19 34.98 -7.05 -13.59
CA ASP A 19 35.89 -7.43 -14.66
C ASP A 19 35.09 -7.90 -15.88
N PHE A 20 35.04 -7.03 -16.90
CA PHE A 20 34.31 -7.32 -18.14
C PHE A 20 35.02 -8.30 -19.08
N GLU A 21 36.33 -8.52 -18.90
CA GLU A 21 37.13 -9.41 -19.76
C GLU A 21 37.06 -10.89 -19.32
N ASN A 22 36.80 -11.14 -18.03
CA ASN A 22 36.78 -12.49 -17.44
C ASN A 22 35.39 -12.86 -16.93
N ASN A 23 34.43 -13.06 -17.84
CA ASN A 23 33.11 -13.61 -17.54
C ASN A 23 32.29 -12.79 -16.51
N PHE A 24 32.39 -11.46 -16.52
CA PHE A 24 31.67 -10.55 -15.61
C PHE A 24 31.89 -10.87 -14.12
N LYS A 25 33.10 -11.27 -13.75
CA LYS A 25 33.41 -11.54 -12.34
C LYS A 25 33.44 -10.24 -11.54
N LEU A 26 32.62 -10.20 -10.50
CA LEU A 26 32.63 -9.15 -9.47
C LEU A 26 33.82 -9.40 -8.52
N LYS A 27 34.75 -8.45 -8.47
CA LYS A 27 35.83 -8.39 -7.48
C LYS A 27 35.52 -7.30 -6.47
N PHE A 28 35.84 -7.57 -5.21
CA PHE A 28 35.67 -6.60 -4.15
C PHE A 28 37.01 -6.26 -3.50
N ALA A 29 37.17 -5.03 -3.00
CA ALA A 29 38.40 -4.61 -2.34
C ALA A 29 38.63 -5.37 -1.02
N GLU A 30 39.88 -5.70 -0.70
CA GLU A 30 40.32 -6.73 0.28
C GLU A 30 39.91 -6.51 1.76
N ASN A 31 39.13 -5.48 2.08
CA ASN A 31 38.56 -5.25 3.41
C ASN A 31 37.17 -5.90 3.57
N PHE A 32 36.94 -7.03 2.90
CA PHE A 32 35.77 -7.85 3.18
C PHE A 32 35.98 -8.51 4.54
N ILE A 33 35.28 -8.00 5.55
CA ILE A 33 34.99 -8.76 6.76
C ILE A 33 34.45 -10.11 6.26
N LYS A 34 35.17 -11.20 6.57
CA LYS A 34 34.77 -12.55 6.19
C LYS A 34 33.29 -12.72 6.54
N PRO A 35 32.46 -13.35 5.69
CA PRO A 35 31.12 -13.77 6.07
C PRO A 35 31.22 -14.96 7.03
N CYS A 36 31.96 -14.80 8.13
CA CYS A 36 32.02 -15.74 9.24
C CYS A 36 31.31 -15.17 10.48
N ASP A 37 31.03 -13.87 10.52
CA ASP A 37 30.15 -13.31 11.56
C ASP A 37 28.71 -13.10 11.09
N LEU A 38 28.45 -13.04 9.77
CA LEU A 38 27.07 -12.96 9.27
C LEU A 38 26.29 -14.25 9.53
N ILE A 39 26.91 -15.44 9.52
CA ILE A 39 26.19 -16.70 9.73
C ILE A 39 25.79 -16.85 11.21
N ASN A 40 26.63 -16.43 12.16
CA ASN A 40 26.26 -16.45 13.58
C ASN A 40 25.27 -15.33 13.93
N THR A 41 25.33 -14.17 13.25
CA THR A 41 24.33 -13.12 13.44
C THR A 41 23.00 -13.48 12.76
N ILE A 42 23.02 -14.12 11.60
CA ILE A 42 21.81 -14.64 10.92
C ILE A 42 21.21 -15.79 11.75
N ASN A 43 22.04 -16.69 12.31
CA ASN A 43 21.55 -17.80 13.13
C ASN A 43 21.23 -17.43 14.59
N MET A 44 21.62 -16.25 15.09
CA MET A 44 21.13 -15.68 16.35
C MET A 44 19.95 -14.71 16.18
N CYS A 45 19.67 -14.22 14.97
CA CYS A 45 18.55 -13.30 14.70
C CYS A 45 17.41 -13.90 13.90
N HIS A 46 17.50 -15.15 13.43
CA HIS A 46 16.38 -15.83 12.81
C HIS A 46 15.80 -16.85 13.81
N PRO A 47 14.69 -16.55 14.52
CA PRO A 47 13.81 -17.63 14.95
C PRO A 47 13.45 -18.41 13.68
N SER A 48 13.29 -19.73 13.77
CA SER A 48 12.89 -20.59 12.65
C SER A 48 11.95 -19.86 11.67
N TYR A 49 12.19 -20.06 10.36
CA TYR A 49 11.42 -19.45 9.25
C TYR A 49 9.89 -19.53 9.37
N ASP A 50 9.41 -20.30 10.34
CA ASP A 50 8.03 -20.46 10.73
C ASP A 50 7.34 -19.16 11.22
N ASN A 51 8.06 -18.17 11.80
CA ASN A 51 7.42 -17.03 12.49
C ASN A 51 7.91 -15.61 12.07
N ILE A 52 8.27 -15.41 10.80
CA ILE A 52 8.74 -14.08 10.31
C ILE A 52 7.63 -13.01 10.45
N GLU A 53 6.37 -13.37 10.24
CA GLU A 53 5.24 -12.43 10.38
C GLU A 53 5.12 -11.87 11.81
N GLU A 54 5.25 -12.75 12.81
CA GLU A 54 5.15 -12.35 14.22
C GLU A 54 6.28 -11.39 14.61
N TYR A 55 7.50 -11.67 14.15
CA TYR A 55 8.64 -10.77 14.32
C TYR A 55 8.42 -9.41 13.62
N LEU A 56 7.95 -9.41 12.37
CA LEU A 56 7.69 -8.17 11.62
C LEU A 56 6.58 -7.32 12.26
N PHE A 57 5.50 -7.95 12.75
CA PHE A 57 4.43 -7.24 13.43
C PHE A 57 4.82 -6.77 14.84
N SER A 58 5.69 -7.50 15.54
CA SER A 58 6.30 -7.05 16.80
C SER A 58 7.22 -5.85 16.59
N LYS A 59 8.04 -5.89 15.53
CA LYS A 59 9.01 -4.84 15.20
C LYS A 59 8.34 -3.58 14.64
N TYR A 60 7.29 -3.73 13.84
CA TYR A 60 6.56 -2.63 13.20
C TYR A 60 5.05 -2.74 13.50
N PRO A 61 4.62 -2.42 14.73
CA PRO A 61 3.23 -2.58 15.13
C PRO A 61 2.26 -1.70 14.33
N GLY A 62 2.72 -0.56 13.82
CA GLY A 62 1.91 0.39 13.04
C GLY A 62 1.74 0.06 11.54
N VAL A 63 2.38 -1.01 11.03
CA VAL A 63 2.28 -1.40 9.61
C VAL A 63 1.03 -2.23 9.35
N LYS A 64 0.51 -2.92 10.37
CA LYS A 64 -0.65 -3.79 10.22
C LYS A 64 -1.93 -2.97 10.29
N SER A 65 -2.78 -3.09 9.27
CA SER A 65 -4.16 -2.62 9.34
C SER A 65 -5.05 -3.70 9.95
N ASN A 66 -5.81 -3.33 10.98
CA ASN A 66 -6.75 -4.23 11.66
C ASN A 66 -8.12 -4.31 10.96
N GLY A 67 -8.34 -3.51 9.91
CA GLY A 67 -9.57 -3.55 9.13
C GLY A 67 -9.64 -2.51 8.02
N PHE A 68 -10.75 -2.52 7.27
CA PHE A 68 -10.99 -1.60 6.15
C PHE A 68 -11.05 -0.12 6.58
N MET A 69 -11.43 0.14 7.82
CA MET A 69 -11.47 1.49 8.42
C MET A 69 -10.19 1.85 9.18
N ASP A 70 -9.19 0.96 9.19
CA ASP A 70 -7.86 1.24 9.74
C ASP A 70 -6.96 1.76 8.61
N ASN A 71 -7.38 2.89 8.06
CA ASN A 71 -6.67 3.59 7.00
C ASN A 71 -5.65 4.53 7.64
N GLY A 72 -4.37 4.22 7.47
CA GLY A 72 -3.28 5.11 7.86
C GLY A 72 -3.45 6.50 7.25
N LEU A 73 -3.12 7.54 8.03
CA LEU A 73 -3.13 8.93 7.59
C LEU A 73 -1.68 9.38 7.34
N THR A 74 -1.45 10.01 6.19
CA THR A 74 -0.15 10.56 5.81
C THR A 74 -0.29 12.02 5.45
N ASN A 75 0.52 12.87 6.09
CA ASN A 75 0.59 14.31 5.77
C ASN A 75 1.72 14.66 4.78
N LEU A 76 2.44 13.67 4.25
CA LEU A 76 3.59 13.88 3.37
C LEU A 76 3.19 14.48 2.01
N THR A 77 2.04 14.10 1.46
CA THR A 77 1.60 14.56 0.13
C THR A 77 0.08 14.75 0.07
N SER A 78 -0.35 15.76 -0.68
CA SER A 78 -1.76 16.01 -0.98
C SER A 78 -2.05 15.69 -2.45
N HIS A 79 -3.14 14.98 -2.71
CA HIS A 79 -3.56 14.64 -4.08
C HIS A 79 -4.38 15.79 -4.68
N THR A 80 -3.82 16.47 -5.68
CA THR A 80 -4.51 17.52 -6.43
C THR A 80 -5.02 16.96 -7.77
N ILE A 81 -6.33 16.99 -7.98
CA ILE A 81 -6.96 16.55 -9.23
C ILE A 81 -7.01 17.74 -10.20
N LYS A 82 -6.28 17.66 -11.32
CA LYS A 82 -6.32 18.67 -12.38
C LYS A 82 -7.53 18.42 -13.29
N LEU A 83 -8.39 19.43 -13.45
CA LEU A 83 -9.55 19.37 -14.32
C LEU A 83 -9.19 19.78 -15.75
N THR A 84 -9.79 19.12 -16.74
CA THR A 84 -9.67 19.52 -18.16
C THR A 84 -10.68 20.63 -18.54
N SER A 85 -11.80 20.70 -17.82
CA SER A 85 -12.86 21.69 -18.06
C SER A 85 -13.51 22.13 -16.74
N ASN A 86 -13.89 23.40 -16.65
CA ASN A 86 -14.55 23.99 -15.48
C ASN A 86 -16.08 23.83 -15.49
N LYS A 87 -16.63 23.05 -16.44
CA LYS A 87 -18.06 22.78 -16.48
C LYS A 87 -18.45 21.83 -15.35
N ALA A 88 -19.32 22.30 -14.45
CA ALA A 88 -19.83 21.49 -13.35
C ALA A 88 -20.71 20.34 -13.87
N ILE A 89 -20.42 19.11 -13.42
CA ILE A 89 -21.23 17.92 -13.72
C ILE A 89 -22.02 17.54 -12.47
N LYS A 90 -23.35 17.68 -12.54
CA LYS A 90 -24.27 17.33 -11.45
C LYS A 90 -25.25 16.27 -11.93
N VAL A 91 -25.04 15.04 -11.49
CA VAL A 91 -25.89 13.89 -11.82
C VAL A 91 -26.77 13.56 -10.63
N LYS A 92 -28.06 13.31 -10.87
CA LYS A 92 -29.01 12.91 -9.83
C LYS A 92 -28.62 11.53 -9.27
N PRO A 93 -28.68 11.30 -7.94
CA PRO A 93 -28.50 9.97 -7.36
C PRO A 93 -29.50 8.96 -7.94
N TYR A 94 -29.06 7.72 -8.10
CA TYR A 94 -29.96 6.64 -8.51
C TYR A 94 -30.95 6.28 -7.39
N ARG A 95 -32.13 5.80 -7.78
CA ARG A 95 -33.07 5.22 -6.82
C ARG A 95 -32.50 3.92 -6.28
N ILE A 96 -32.50 3.80 -4.95
CA ILE A 96 -32.10 2.59 -4.23
C ILE A 96 -33.34 1.87 -3.70
N SER A 97 -33.30 0.54 -3.67
CA SER A 97 -34.33 -0.27 -3.01
C SER A 97 -34.28 -0.05 -1.50
N ILE A 98 -35.44 -0.08 -0.83
CA ILE A 98 -35.57 0.18 0.62
C ILE A 98 -34.64 -0.73 1.42
N HIS A 99 -34.57 -2.02 1.10
CA HIS A 99 -33.71 -2.99 1.80
C HIS A 99 -32.20 -2.69 1.67
N LEU A 100 -31.79 -1.91 0.67
CA LEU A 100 -30.41 -1.52 0.44
C LEU A 100 -30.09 -0.13 1.02
N ALA A 101 -31.10 0.66 1.37
CA ALA A 101 -30.91 1.99 1.96
C ALA A 101 -30.21 1.89 3.31
N ASP A 102 -30.64 0.97 4.18
CA ASP A 102 -30.04 0.76 5.50
C ASP A 102 -28.55 0.38 5.39
N VAL A 103 -28.20 -0.45 4.39
CA VAL A 103 -26.81 -0.85 4.14
C VAL A 103 -25.97 0.33 3.65
N MET A 104 -26.54 1.17 2.78
CA MET A 104 -25.88 2.36 2.27
C MET A 104 -25.63 3.39 3.38
N GLU A 105 -26.65 3.67 4.20
CA GLU A 105 -26.55 4.60 5.33
C GLU A 105 -25.51 4.14 6.35
N LYS A 106 -25.50 2.85 6.67
CA LYS A 106 -24.48 2.27 7.56
C LYS A 106 -23.06 2.47 7.02
N GLN A 107 -22.81 2.21 5.74
CA GLN A 107 -21.49 2.42 5.15
C GLN A 107 -21.08 3.88 5.12
N ILE A 108 -22.02 4.79 4.84
CA ILE A 108 -21.76 6.23 4.89
C ILE A 108 -21.39 6.66 6.32
N SER A 109 -22.13 6.18 7.33
CA SER A 109 -21.85 6.47 8.74
C SER A 109 -20.47 5.95 9.17
N GLU A 110 -20.13 4.72 8.80
CA GLU A 110 -18.80 4.13 9.04
C GLU A 110 -17.68 4.99 8.39
N MET A 111 -17.84 5.39 7.13
CA MET A 111 -16.85 6.22 6.42
C MET A 111 -16.75 7.66 6.96
N LEU A 112 -17.84 8.22 7.49
CA LEU A 112 -17.82 9.52 8.17
C LEU A 112 -17.07 9.40 9.50
N SER A 113 -17.30 8.33 10.26
CA SER A 113 -16.63 8.09 11.55
C SER A 113 -15.11 7.90 11.39
N SER A 114 -14.68 7.23 10.32
CA SER A 114 -13.26 7.03 9.99
C SER A 114 -12.62 8.22 9.27
N LYS A 115 -13.35 9.33 9.08
CA LYS A 115 -12.91 10.57 8.42
C LYS A 115 -12.43 10.37 6.98
N VAL A 116 -12.83 9.28 6.33
CA VAL A 116 -12.56 9.03 4.91
C VAL A 116 -13.36 9.99 4.01
N ILE A 117 -14.58 10.32 4.42
CA ILE A 117 -15.45 11.28 3.72
C ILE A 117 -15.89 12.42 4.64
N ARG A 118 -16.35 13.52 4.04
CA ARG A 118 -16.93 14.67 4.74
C ARG A 118 -18.15 15.21 3.99
N PRO A 119 -19.13 15.81 4.69
CA PRO A 119 -20.17 16.58 4.02
C PRO A 119 -19.54 17.72 3.20
N SER A 120 -20.08 17.99 2.02
CA SER A 120 -19.60 19.05 1.12
C SER A 120 -20.74 19.65 0.32
N ASN A 121 -20.67 20.95 0.04
CA ASN A 121 -21.60 21.65 -0.85
C ASN A 121 -20.92 21.91 -2.20
N SER A 122 -20.70 20.84 -2.97
CA SER A 122 -19.97 20.90 -4.24
C SER A 122 -20.90 21.13 -5.44
N PRO A 123 -20.51 21.95 -6.44
CA PRO A 123 -21.22 22.03 -7.71
C PRO A 123 -21.10 20.74 -8.54
N TYR A 124 -20.16 19.84 -8.19
CA TYR A 124 -19.97 18.53 -8.80
C TYR A 124 -20.64 17.43 -7.97
N ALA A 125 -21.48 16.62 -8.59
CA ALA A 125 -22.12 15.48 -7.94
C ALA A 125 -22.16 14.27 -8.87
N SER A 126 -21.66 13.14 -8.37
CA SER A 126 -21.64 11.87 -9.07
C SER A 126 -22.52 10.87 -8.31
N PRO A 127 -23.31 10.03 -8.99
CA PRO A 127 -24.23 9.13 -8.32
C PRO A 127 -23.45 7.99 -7.65
N CYS A 128 -23.96 7.51 -6.53
CA CYS A 128 -23.42 6.37 -5.82
C CYS A 128 -24.32 5.16 -6.04
N ILE A 129 -23.72 3.97 -6.10
CA ILE A 129 -24.41 2.69 -6.26
C ILE A 129 -23.85 1.67 -5.28
N LEU A 130 -24.68 0.71 -4.88
CA LEU A 130 -24.22 -0.47 -4.14
C LEU A 130 -23.92 -1.59 -5.12
N VAL A 131 -22.73 -2.15 -5.04
CA VAL A 131 -22.30 -3.28 -5.88
C VAL A 131 -22.20 -4.53 -5.03
N ALA A 132 -22.93 -5.58 -5.42
CA ALA A 132 -22.83 -6.88 -4.80
C ALA A 132 -21.45 -7.50 -5.06
N LYS A 133 -20.77 -7.93 -4.00
CA LYS A 133 -19.51 -8.68 -4.09
C LYS A 133 -19.75 -10.14 -3.69
N LYS A 134 -19.13 -11.08 -4.41
CA LYS A 134 -19.27 -12.52 -4.11
C LYS A 134 -18.77 -12.82 -2.69
N ARG A 135 -19.64 -13.43 -1.87
CA ARG A 135 -19.43 -13.76 -0.43
C ARG A 135 -19.16 -12.58 0.51
N ARG A 136 -19.45 -11.34 0.11
CA ARG A 136 -19.27 -10.15 0.97
C ARG A 136 -20.49 -9.24 0.95
N ARG A 137 -20.58 -8.37 1.96
CA ARG A 137 -21.59 -7.29 1.98
C ARG A 137 -21.40 -6.39 0.73
N PRO A 138 -22.49 -5.93 0.10
CA PRO A 138 -22.41 -5.05 -1.06
C PRO A 138 -21.63 -3.79 -0.68
N SER A 139 -20.77 -3.29 -1.57
CA SER A 139 -19.90 -2.14 -1.30
C SER A 139 -20.43 -0.87 -1.97
N PHE A 140 -20.35 0.26 -1.25
CA PHE A 140 -20.57 1.60 -1.77
C PHE A 140 -19.54 1.91 -2.86
N MET A 141 -20.03 2.30 -4.04
CA MET A 141 -19.20 2.67 -5.19
C MET A 141 -19.71 3.96 -5.82
N ARG A 142 -18.80 4.92 -6.02
CA ARG A 142 -19.08 6.18 -6.69
C ARG A 142 -18.78 6.02 -8.18
N ARG A 143 -19.74 6.33 -9.04
CA ARG A 143 -19.53 6.32 -10.51
C ARG A 143 -19.05 7.69 -10.95
N PHE A 144 -17.76 7.82 -11.24
CA PHE A 144 -17.23 9.05 -11.85
C PHE A 144 -17.74 9.18 -13.29
N SER A 145 -18.08 10.40 -13.69
CA SER A 145 -18.66 10.78 -14.98
C SER A 145 -17.74 11.73 -15.71
#